data_AF-A0A0L7L8M4-F1
#
_entry.id   AF-A0A0L7L8M4-F1
#
_cell.length_a   1.000
_cell.length_b   1.000
_cell.length_c   1.000
_cell.angle_alpha   90.00
_cell.angle_beta   90.00
_cell.angle_gamma   90.00
#
_symmetry.space_group_name_H-M   'P 1'
#
loop_
_entity.id
_entity.type
_entity.pdbx_description
1 polymer ?
#
loop_
_entity_poly.entity_id
_entity_poly.type
_entity_poly.pdbx_seq_one_letter_code
_entity_poly.pdbx_strand_id
1 'polypeptide(L)'
;MSEYELPMDIDWEVARESLCLGKILGEGEFGKVVKAECVGILKPGLQSVTAVKMLKEGHTDAEMMALVSEMEMMKMIGKHVNIINLLGCCTQDGPLYVIVEYAPNGNLREFLRNHRPGNSWSFGVLLWEIMTLGGTPYPTVPGQYMYQHLSAGHRMEKPPCCSLEM
;
A
#
# COMPACT_ATOMS: atom_id res chain seq x y z
N MET A 1 21.51 1.04 -22.79
CA MET A 1 20.52 1.48 -21.79
C MET A 1 19.84 2.67 -22.41
N SER A 2 18.56 2.56 -22.75
CA SER A 2 17.77 3.72 -23.16
C SER A 2 17.80 4.75 -22.02
N GLU A 3 18.37 5.92 -22.27
CA GLU A 3 18.25 7.05 -21.36
C GLU A 3 16.81 7.54 -21.46
N TYR A 4 15.97 7.16 -20.50
CA TYR A 4 14.63 7.69 -20.39
C TYR A 4 14.71 9.11 -19.85
N GLU A 5 14.44 10.09 -20.71
CA GLU A 5 14.29 11.48 -20.29
C GLU A 5 12.84 11.71 -19.85
N LEU A 6 12.61 11.67 -18.54
CA LEU A 6 11.35 12.12 -17.95
C LEU A 6 11.37 13.64 -17.84
N PRO A 7 10.28 14.36 -18.18
CA PRO A 7 10.23 15.80 -17.97
C PRO A 7 10.28 16.11 -16.48
N MET A 8 11.08 17.12 -16.10
CA MET A 8 11.16 17.59 -14.73
C MET A 8 9.86 18.32 -14.35
N ASP A 9 9.32 17.96 -13.19
CA ASP A 9 8.17 18.60 -12.57
C ASP A 9 8.59 19.24 -11.26
N ILE A 10 8.80 20.56 -11.27
CA ILE A 10 9.38 21.31 -10.14
C ILE A 10 8.59 21.15 -8.85
N ASP A 11 7.26 20.99 -8.93
CA ASP A 11 6.42 20.87 -7.74
C ASP A 11 6.60 19.53 -7.03
N TRP A 12 7.12 18.53 -7.73
CA TRP A 12 7.31 17.17 -7.23
C TRP A 12 8.77 16.71 -7.16
N GLU A 13 9.68 17.40 -7.86
CA GLU A 13 11.08 16.99 -7.92
C GLU A 13 11.78 17.16 -6.57
N VAL A 14 12.42 16.09 -6.12
CA VAL A 14 13.19 16.05 -4.87
C VAL A 14 14.67 15.89 -5.20
N ALA A 15 15.47 16.78 -4.62
CA ALA A 15 16.93 16.72 -4.71
C ALA A 15 17.45 15.39 -4.14
N ARG A 16 18.18 14.60 -4.94
CA ARG A 16 18.61 13.24 -4.58
C ARG A 16 19.48 13.22 -3.33
N GLU A 17 20.28 14.27 -3.12
CA GLU A 17 21.13 14.48 -1.95
C GLU A 17 20.35 14.65 -0.64
N SER A 18 19.07 15.01 -0.71
CA SER A 18 18.19 15.10 0.45
C SER A 18 17.62 13.73 0.87
N LEU A 19 17.81 12.70 0.04
CA LEU A 19 17.22 11.37 0.19
C LEU A 19 18.29 10.32 0.56
N CYS A 20 18.15 9.72 1.74
CA CYS A 20 18.99 8.63 2.21
C CYS A 20 18.21 7.31 2.14
N LEU A 21 18.59 6.41 1.23
CA LEU A 21 17.95 5.10 1.08
C LEU A 21 18.44 4.13 2.16
N GLY A 22 17.51 3.39 2.75
CA GLY A 22 17.76 2.43 3.82
C GLY A 22 17.36 1.01 3.44
N LYS A 23 16.78 0.28 4.40
CA LYS A 23 16.43 -1.14 4.24
C LYS A 23 15.32 -1.37 3.21
N ILE A 24 15.36 -2.51 2.54
CA ILE A 24 14.28 -2.99 1.68
C ILE A 24 13.05 -3.29 2.54
N LEU A 25 11.89 -2.77 2.13
CA LEU A 25 10.58 -3.02 2.75
C LEU A 25 9.81 -4.12 2.02
N GLY A 26 10.01 -4.22 0.71
CA GLY A 26 9.40 -5.25 -0.12
C GLY A 26 10.01 -5.26 -1.51
N GLU A 27 10.02 -6.44 -2.12
CA GLU A 27 10.52 -6.64 -3.46
C GLU A 27 9.65 -7.69 -4.17
N GLY A 28 9.15 -7.38 -5.36
CA GLY A 28 8.21 -8.24 -6.07
C GLY A 28 8.05 -7.86 -7.54
N GLU A 29 6.93 -8.24 -8.14
CA GLU A 29 6.57 -7.95 -9.53
C GLU A 29 6.46 -6.43 -9.80
N PHE A 30 6.13 -5.66 -8.77
CA PHE A 30 5.96 -4.20 -8.86
C PHE A 30 7.25 -3.42 -8.61
N GLY A 31 8.42 -4.04 -8.80
CA GLY A 31 9.71 -3.46 -8.51
C GLY A 31 10.16 -3.61 -7.05
N LYS A 32 10.89 -2.62 -6.56
CA LYS A 32 11.55 -2.62 -5.24
C LYS A 32 11.10 -1.42 -4.43
N VAL A 33 10.74 -1.65 -3.17
CA VAL A 33 10.38 -0.61 -2.22
C VAL A 33 11.38 -0.61 -1.06
N VAL A 34 11.96 0.54 -0.77
CA VAL A 34 12.90 0.73 0.34
C VAL A 34 12.38 1.78 1.31
N LYS A 35 12.75 1.65 2.59
CA LYS A 35 12.59 2.71 3.57
C LYS A 35 13.63 3.78 3.27
N ALA A 36 13.26 5.05 3.37
CA ALA A 36 14.21 6.14 3.23
C ALA A 36 13.98 7.21 4.30
N GLU A 37 15.00 8.03 4.49
CA GLU A 37 14.92 9.26 5.25
C GLU A 37 15.14 10.43 4.30
N CYS A 38 14.22 11.39 4.29
CA CYS A 38 14.25 12.52 3.38
C CYS A 38 14.18 13.84 4.17
N VAL A 39 15.12 14.74 3.92
CA VAL A 39 15.15 16.06 4.57
C VAL A 39 14.30 17.04 3.78
N GLY A 40 13.45 17.81 4.46
CA GLY A 40 12.70 18.91 3.84
C GLY A 40 11.40 18.54 3.14
N ILE A 41 11.09 17.25 2.95
CA ILE A 41 9.97 16.80 2.11
C ILE A 41 8.58 17.12 2.68
N LEU A 42 8.40 17.02 4.01
CA LEU A 42 7.14 17.39 4.68
C LEU A 42 7.22 18.77 5.34
N LYS A 43 8.39 19.10 5.89
CA LYS A 43 8.68 20.36 6.57
C LYS A 43 10.12 20.76 6.24
N PRO A 44 10.35 22.01 5.80
CA PRO A 44 11.70 22.49 5.50
C PRO A 44 12.67 22.24 6.65
N GLY A 45 13.84 21.67 6.33
CA GLY A 45 14.91 21.38 7.30
C GLY A 45 14.66 20.20 8.24
N LEU A 46 13.50 19.54 8.19
CA LEU A 46 13.21 18.38 9.04
C LEU A 46 13.36 17.07 8.28
N GLN A 47 13.99 16.09 8.91
CA GLN A 47 14.08 14.74 8.39
C GLN A 47 12.77 13.98 8.61
N SER A 48 12.26 13.34 7.57
CA SER A 48 11.03 12.53 7.60
C SER A 48 11.30 11.13 7.07
N VAL A 49 10.61 10.14 7.63
CA VAL A 49 10.68 8.75 7.16
C VAL A 49 9.69 8.56 6.01
N THR A 50 10.17 8.02 4.89
CA THR A 50 9.39 7.78 3.67
C THR A 50 9.59 6.35 3.15
N ALA A 51 8.79 5.96 2.18
CA ALA A 51 9.04 4.79 1.35
C ALA A 51 9.37 5.23 -0.07
N VAL A 52 10.33 4.57 -0.71
CA VAL A 52 10.76 4.87 -2.08
C VAL A 52 10.55 3.64 -2.93
N LYS A 53 9.71 3.77 -3.96
CA LYS A 53 9.51 2.76 -4.98
C LYS A 53 10.45 3.05 -6.16
N MET A 54 11.12 2.01 -6.62
CA MET A 54 12.11 2.06 -7.69
C MET A 54 12.14 0.75 -8.47
N LEU A 55 12.71 0.81 -9.67
CA LEU A 55 12.91 -0.39 -10.49
C LEU A 55 14.08 -1.23 -9.96
N LYS A 56 14.06 -2.51 -10.34
CA LYS A 56 15.18 -3.43 -10.11
C LYS A 56 16.23 -3.25 -11.20
N GLU A 57 17.41 -3.81 -10.94
CA GLU A 57 18.42 -3.99 -11.99
C GLU A 57 17.85 -4.91 -13.09
N GLY A 58 18.10 -4.56 -14.35
CA GLY A 58 17.63 -5.34 -15.50
C GLY A 58 16.12 -5.23 -15.77
N HIS A 59 15.46 -4.18 -15.28
CA HIS A 59 14.05 -3.92 -15.61
C HIS A 59 13.80 -3.76 -17.11
N THR A 60 12.57 -4.02 -17.50
CA THR A 60 12.05 -3.85 -18.85
C THR A 60 11.44 -2.46 -19.04
N ASP A 61 11.34 -2.03 -20.29
CA ASP A 61 10.65 -0.81 -20.68
C ASP A 61 9.19 -0.77 -20.17
N ALA A 62 8.52 -1.93 -20.15
CA ALA A 62 7.15 -2.05 -19.66
C ALA A 62 7.05 -1.77 -18.15
N GLU A 63 8.02 -2.24 -17.35
CA GLU A 63 8.07 -1.95 -15.91
C GLU A 63 8.37 -0.48 -15.65
N MET A 64 9.23 0.15 -16.45
CA MET A 64 9.48 1.60 -16.39
C MET A 64 8.20 2.39 -16.67
N MET A 65 7.48 2.06 -17.75
CA MET A 65 6.22 2.73 -18.08
C MET A 65 5.14 2.51 -17.03
N ALA A 66 5.09 1.31 -16.43
CA ALA A 66 4.17 1.03 -15.32
C ALA A 66 4.48 1.92 -14.10
N LEU A 67 5.74 2.05 -13.70
CA LEU A 67 6.12 2.89 -12.56
C LEU A 67 5.85 4.38 -12.83
N VAL A 68 6.11 4.86 -14.05
CA VAL A 68 5.76 6.22 -14.47
C VAL A 68 4.25 6.44 -14.42
N SER A 69 3.47 5.50 -14.94
CA SER A 69 2.00 5.59 -14.92
C SER A 69 1.44 5.59 -13.49
N GLU A 70 2.03 4.81 -12.58
CA GLU A 70 1.65 4.84 -11.17
C GLU A 70 1.95 6.20 -10.53
N MET A 71 3.14 6.75 -10.77
CA MET A 71 3.53 8.08 -10.28
C MET A 71 2.55 9.16 -10.74
N GLU A 72 2.25 9.21 -12.04
CA GLU A 72 1.34 10.21 -12.62
C GLU A 72 -0.09 10.04 -12.09
N MET A 73 -0.54 8.81 -11.85
CA MET A 73 -1.84 8.56 -11.21
C MET A 73 -1.88 9.13 -9.78
N MET A 74 -0.82 8.97 -9.00
CA MET A 74 -0.76 9.51 -7.64
C MET A 74 -0.73 11.04 -7.61
N LYS A 75 -0.07 11.70 -8.57
CA LYS A 75 -0.13 13.17 -8.74
C LYS A 75 -1.58 13.64 -8.97
N MET A 76 -2.32 12.93 -9.82
CA MET A 76 -3.71 13.26 -10.18
C MET A 76 -4.71 13.05 -9.03
N ILE A 77 -4.51 12.03 -8.18
CA ILE A 77 -5.40 11.73 -7.05
C ILE A 77 -5.34 12.84 -5.98
N GLY A 78 -4.16 13.43 -5.77
CA GLY A 78 -3.94 14.40 -4.70
C GLY A 78 -3.91 13.76 -3.30
N LYS A 79 -4.15 14.57 -2.26
CA LYS A 79 -4.04 14.13 -0.87
C LYS A 79 -5.33 13.52 -0.34
N HIS A 80 -5.24 12.35 0.28
CA HIS A 80 -6.37 11.68 0.94
C HIS A 80 -5.93 10.86 2.16
N VAL A 81 -6.79 10.77 3.17
CA VAL A 81 -6.48 10.10 4.45
C VAL A 81 -6.37 8.58 4.35
N ASN A 82 -7.06 7.98 3.37
CA ASN A 82 -7.09 6.52 3.17
C ASN A 82 -6.33 6.06 1.91
N ILE A 83 -5.49 6.94 1.34
CA ILE A 83 -4.62 6.61 0.20
C ILE A 83 -3.20 6.98 0.61
N ILE A 84 -2.22 6.11 0.32
CA ILE A 84 -0.82 6.45 0.52
C ILE A 84 -0.48 7.63 -0.39
N ASN A 85 -0.12 8.75 0.21
CA ASN A 85 0.10 9.98 -0.56
C ASN A 85 1.49 9.99 -1.21
N LEU A 86 1.55 10.52 -2.44
CA LEU A 86 2.81 10.90 -3.06
C LEU A 86 3.39 12.11 -2.32
N LEU A 87 4.70 12.05 -2.06
CA LEU A 87 5.44 13.13 -1.40
C LEU A 87 6.40 13.84 -2.35
N GLY A 88 6.90 13.14 -3.38
CA GLY A 88 7.82 13.66 -4.36
C GLY A 88 8.39 12.58 -5.27
N CYS A 89 9.23 12.96 -6.22
CA CYS A 89 9.93 12.06 -7.11
C CYS A 89 11.35 12.54 -7.41
N CYS A 90 12.26 11.62 -7.73
CA CYS A 90 13.52 11.97 -8.37
C CYS A 90 13.46 11.44 -9.81
N THR A 91 13.33 12.33 -10.78
CA THR A 91 13.19 12.01 -12.21
C THR A 91 14.45 12.33 -12.99
N GLN A 92 15.28 13.25 -12.52
CA GLN A 92 16.48 13.72 -13.22
C GLN A 92 17.76 13.05 -12.71
N ASP A 93 18.79 12.98 -13.54
CA ASP A 93 20.16 12.60 -13.14
C ASP A 93 20.29 11.27 -12.37
N GLY A 94 19.51 10.26 -12.77
CA GLY A 94 19.59 8.92 -12.15
C GLY A 94 18.31 8.10 -12.30
N PRO A 95 18.20 6.98 -11.56
CA PRO A 95 17.01 6.13 -11.61
C PRO A 95 15.77 6.85 -11.07
N LEU A 96 14.60 6.52 -11.63
CA LEU A 96 13.32 7.04 -11.15
C LEU A 96 13.06 6.57 -9.72
N TYR A 97 12.87 7.51 -8.82
CA TYR A 97 12.41 7.28 -7.45
C TYR A 97 11.03 7.91 -7.26
N VAL A 98 10.06 7.10 -6.86
CA VAL A 98 8.73 7.56 -6.45
C VAL A 98 8.67 7.53 -4.93
N ILE A 99 8.59 8.71 -4.30
CA ILE A 99 8.70 8.89 -2.85
C ILE A 99 7.30 9.07 -2.27
N VAL A 100 6.90 8.17 -1.38
CA VAL A 100 5.55 8.11 -0.82
C VAL A 100 5.60 8.04 0.71
N GLU A 101 4.44 8.21 1.34
CA GLU A 101 4.29 8.03 2.79
C GLU A 101 4.71 6.62 3.24
N TYR A 102 5.42 6.57 4.37
CA TYR A 102 5.79 5.31 4.99
C TYR A 102 4.64 4.75 5.85
N ALA A 103 4.19 3.53 5.54
CA ALA A 103 3.24 2.79 6.37
C ALA A 103 3.99 1.90 7.39
N PRO A 104 4.02 2.27 8.69
CA PRO A 104 4.83 1.57 9.69
C PRO A 104 4.39 0.12 9.95
N ASN A 105 3.12 -0.18 9.70
CA ASN A 105 2.52 -1.49 9.91
C ASN A 105 2.56 -2.40 8.67
N GLY A 106 3.18 -1.95 7.58
CA GLY A 106 3.28 -2.71 6.34
C GLY A 106 1.94 -2.87 5.61
N ASN A 107 1.82 -3.92 4.80
CA ASN A 107 0.61 -4.20 4.04
C ASN A 107 -0.48 -4.85 4.91
N LEU A 108 -1.73 -4.63 4.53
CA LEU A 108 -2.90 -5.11 5.28
C LEU A 108 -2.92 -6.64 5.44
N ARG A 109 -2.53 -7.40 4.41
CA ARG A 109 -2.53 -8.87 4.46
C ARG A 109 -1.64 -9.38 5.58
N GLU A 110 -0.42 -8.87 5.69
CA GLU A 110 0.53 -9.29 6.71
C GLU A 110 0.16 -8.75 8.09
N PHE A 111 -0.34 -7.52 8.16
CA PHE A 111 -0.86 -6.96 9.39
C PHE A 111 -1.99 -7.83 9.98
N LEU A 112 -2.97 -8.21 9.15
CA LEU A 112 -4.08 -9.07 9.56
C LEU A 112 -3.60 -10.46 9.97
N ARG A 113 -2.64 -11.05 9.26
CA ARG A 113 -2.07 -12.37 9.62
C ARG A 113 -1.40 -12.34 10.99
N ASN A 114 -0.61 -11.32 11.28
CA ASN A 114 0.13 -11.19 12.54
C ASN A 114 -0.75 -10.80 13.72
N HIS A 115 -1.91 -10.22 13.47
CA HIS A 115 -2.90 -9.87 14.48
C HIS A 115 -4.09 -10.82 14.52
N ARG A 116 -3.96 -12.03 13.93
CA ARG A 116 -4.96 -13.08 14.05
C ARG A 116 -5.08 -13.48 15.53
N PRO A 117 -6.22 -13.20 16.20
CA PRO A 117 -6.45 -13.66 17.55
C PRO A 117 -6.39 -15.19 17.63
N GLY A 118 -5.95 -15.71 18.78
CA GLY A 118 -5.92 -17.16 19.03
C GLY A 118 -7.29 -17.84 18.85
N ASN A 119 -8.39 -17.10 19.03
CA ASN A 119 -9.72 -17.51 18.60
C ASN A 119 -9.97 -17.11 17.13
N SER A 120 -9.61 -18.01 16.22
CA SER A 120 -9.79 -17.84 14.76
C SER A 120 -11.20 -17.43 14.30
N TRP A 121 -12.21 -17.60 15.16
CA TRP A 121 -13.59 -17.22 14.92
C TRP A 121 -13.79 -15.71 14.71
N SER A 122 -13.32 -14.87 15.63
CA SER A 122 -13.53 -13.41 15.57
C SER A 122 -12.79 -12.77 14.40
N PHE A 123 -11.64 -13.33 14.01
CA PHE A 123 -10.92 -12.93 12.81
C PHE A 123 -11.68 -13.26 11.53
N GLY A 124 -12.33 -14.42 11.48
CA GLY A 124 -13.21 -14.78 10.36
C GLY A 124 -14.36 -13.80 10.20
N VAL A 125 -14.90 -13.31 11.33
CA VAL A 125 -15.92 -12.26 11.34
C VAL A 125 -15.34 -10.93 10.83
N LEU A 126 -14.19 -10.48 11.36
CA LEU A 126 -13.53 -9.25 10.90
C LEU A 126 -13.20 -9.29 9.40
N LEU A 127 -12.71 -10.43 8.90
CA LEU A 127 -12.41 -10.59 7.49
C LEU A 127 -13.68 -10.46 6.64
N TRP A 128 -14.81 -11.00 7.12
CA TRP A 128 -16.10 -10.83 6.46
C TRP A 128 -16.53 -9.35 6.44
N GLU A 129 -16.35 -8.61 7.54
CA GLU A 129 -16.64 -7.17 7.61
C GLU A 129 -15.78 -6.39 6.61
N ILE A 130 -14.48 -6.68 6.53
CA ILE A 130 -13.55 -6.05 5.57
C ILE A 130 -14.00 -6.34 4.13
N MET A 131 -14.30 -7.60 3.82
CA MET A 131 -14.70 -8.02 2.47
C MET A 131 -16.09 -7.50 2.08
N THR A 132 -16.92 -7.11 3.05
CA THR A 132 -18.22 -6.46 2.80
C THR A 132 -18.19 -4.95 2.96
N LEU A 133 -16.98 -4.35 3.04
CA LEU A 133 -16.76 -2.91 3.19
C LEU A 133 -17.45 -2.31 4.43
N GLY A 134 -17.39 -3.02 5.55
CA GLY A 134 -17.98 -2.63 6.84
C GLY A 134 -19.40 -3.14 7.08
N GLY A 135 -19.80 -4.22 6.41
CA GLY A 135 -21.11 -4.84 6.62
C GLY A 135 -21.27 -5.40 8.04
N THR A 136 -22.49 -5.38 8.58
CA THR A 136 -22.79 -5.97 9.90
C THR A 136 -22.82 -7.50 9.82
N PRO A 137 -22.05 -8.23 10.66
CA PRO A 137 -22.09 -9.69 10.72
C PRO A 137 -23.49 -10.21 11.05
N TYR A 138 -23.94 -11.25 10.32
CA TYR A 138 -25.26 -11.86 10.49
C TYR A 138 -26.43 -10.84 10.52
N PRO A 139 -26.59 -10.02 9.46
CA PRO A 139 -27.51 -8.88 9.48
C PRO A 139 -28.98 -9.28 9.65
N THR A 140 -29.34 -10.53 9.34
CA THR A 140 -30.70 -11.07 9.42
C THR A 140 -30.97 -11.86 10.71
N VAL A 141 -29.98 -12.01 11.61
CA VAL A 141 -30.11 -12.84 12.81
C VAL A 141 -30.12 -11.96 14.06
N PRO A 142 -31.26 -11.82 14.75
CA PRO A 142 -31.31 -11.12 16.03
C PRO A 142 -30.42 -11.80 17.09
N GLY A 143 -29.78 -11.01 17.95
CA GLY A 143 -28.81 -11.51 18.93
C GLY A 143 -29.33 -12.64 19.84
N GLN A 144 -30.62 -12.63 20.19
CA GLN A 144 -31.26 -13.67 21.01
C GLN A 144 -31.29 -15.06 20.35
N TYR A 145 -31.23 -15.13 19.01
CA TYR A 145 -31.23 -16.38 18.25
C TYR A 145 -29.84 -16.80 17.78
N MET A 146 -28.82 -15.98 18.03
CA MET A 146 -27.46 -16.21 17.53
C MET A 146 -26.88 -17.55 17.98
N TYR A 147 -27.06 -17.91 19.26
CA TYR A 147 -26.57 -19.18 19.79
C TYR A 147 -27.18 -20.37 19.04
N GLN A 148 -28.52 -20.41 18.91
CA GLN A 148 -29.22 -21.48 18.20
C GLN A 148 -28.79 -21.59 16.75
N HIS A 149 -28.63 -20.43 16.08
CA HIS A 149 -28.18 -20.35 14.70
C HIS A 149 -26.78 -20.95 14.53
N LEU A 150 -25.83 -20.59 15.39
CA LEU A 150 -24.45 -21.09 15.35
C LEU A 150 -24.33 -22.56 15.75
N SER A 151 -25.10 -23.00 16.75
CA SER A 151 -25.16 -24.39 17.21
C SER A 151 -25.74 -25.34 16.16
N ALA A 152 -26.63 -24.85 15.30
CA ALA A 152 -27.12 -25.59 14.14
C ALA A 152 -26.11 -25.64 12.97
N GLY A 153 -24.92 -25.04 13.12
CA GLY A 153 -23.84 -25.09 12.13
C GLY A 153 -23.86 -23.97 11.10
N HIS A 154 -24.83 -23.05 11.14
CA HIS A 154 -24.92 -21.96 10.17
C HIS A 154 -23.74 -20.98 10.29
N ARG A 155 -23.28 -20.46 9.15
CA ARG A 155 -22.18 -19.50 9.00
C ARG A 155 -22.61 -18.39 8.06
N MET A 156 -21.92 -17.25 8.11
CA MET A 156 -22.17 -16.16 7.17
C MET A 156 -21.90 -16.62 5.74
N GLU A 157 -22.72 -16.14 4.81
CA GLU A 157 -22.51 -16.37 3.39
C GLU A 157 -21.22 -15.70 2.92
N LYS A 158 -20.62 -16.26 1.88
CA LYS A 158 -19.41 -15.72 1.29
C LYS A 158 -19.67 -14.31 0.72
N PRO A 159 -18.84 -13.31 1.04
CA PRO A 159 -18.96 -11.97 0.44
C PRO A 159 -18.86 -12.00 -1.09
N PRO A 160 -19.60 -11.13 -1.81
CA PRO A 160 -19.68 -11.16 -3.28
C PRO A 160 -18.32 -11.01 -3.99
N CYS A 161 -17.39 -10.28 -3.39
CA CYS A 161 -16.08 -9.94 -3.92
C CYS A 161 -14.95 -10.87 -3.46
N CYS A 162 -15.26 -11.96 -2.75
CA CYS A 162 -14.25 -12.95 -2.38
C CYS A 162 -14.06 -13.96 -3.54
N SER A 163 -12.84 -14.21 -4.02
CA SER A 163 -12.56 -15.31 -4.96
C SER A 163 -12.61 -16.68 -4.26
N LEU A 164 -12.76 -17.78 -5.00
CA LEU A 164 -12.65 -19.16 -4.45
C LEU A 164 -11.21 -19.70 -4.50
N GLU A 165 -10.31 -19.00 -5.19
CA GLU A 165 -8.93 -19.44 -5.36
C GLU A 165 -8.08 -18.99 -4.17
N MET A 166 -7.47 -19.97 -3.50
CA MET A 166 -6.47 -19.82 -2.42
C MET A 166 -5.06 -19.91 -2.99
#